data_AF-A0A3B1DBX0-F1
#
_entry.id   AF-A0A3B1DBX0-F1
#
_cell.length_a   1.000
_cell.length_b   1.000
_cell.length_c   1.000
_cell.angle_alpha   90.00
_cell.angle_beta   90.00
_cell.angle_gamma   90.00
#
_symmetry.space_group_name_H-M   'P 1'
#
loop_
_entity.id
_entity.type
_entity.pdbx_description
1 polymer ?
#
loop_
_entity_poly.entity_id
_entity_poly.type
_entity_poly.pdbx_seq_one_letter_code
_entity_poly.pdbx_strand_id
1 'polypeptide(L)' 'KERRKWDTKPRLLASIDKARQLIGYEPVVDFEEGFQRNIEWFRDNWEKIEAVADFPPGMSSAVRGVKGICNAGVRS' A
#
# COMPACT_ATOMS: atom_id res chain seq x y z
N LYS A 1 -19.61 -3.60 1.59
CA LYS A 1 -18.84 -2.45 1.05
C LYS A 1 -18.88 -2.56 -0.46
N GLU A 2 -19.35 -1.55 -1.17
CA GLU A 2 -19.51 -1.59 -2.62
C GLU A 2 -18.13 -1.64 -3.32
N ARG A 3 -18.04 -2.42 -4.40
CA ARG A 3 -16.83 -2.53 -5.21
C ARG A 3 -16.52 -1.17 -5.84
N ARG A 4 -15.25 -0.74 -5.85
CA ARG A 4 -14.91 0.56 -6.42
C ARG A 4 -15.13 0.53 -7.93
N LYS A 5 -15.57 1.64 -8.50
CA LYS A 5 -15.88 1.74 -9.95
C LYS A 5 -14.71 1.32 -10.86
N TRP A 6 -13.49 1.47 -10.39
CA TRP A 6 -12.27 1.16 -11.14
C TRP A 6 -11.68 -0.24 -10.86
N ASP A 7 -12.29 -1.05 -9.99
CA ASP A 7 -11.91 -2.46 -9.82
C ASP A 7 -12.48 -3.27 -11.01
N THR A 8 -11.69 -3.38 -12.09
CA THR A 8 -12.15 -4.00 -13.35
C THR A 8 -12.08 -5.53 -13.34
N LYS A 9 -11.27 -6.12 -12.45
CA LYS A 9 -11.01 -7.56 -12.38
C LYS A 9 -11.44 -8.11 -11.02
N PRO A 10 -12.41 -9.03 -10.96
CA PRO A 10 -12.85 -9.64 -9.70
C PRO A 10 -11.86 -10.67 -9.14
N ARG A 11 -10.92 -11.16 -9.96
CA ARG A 11 -9.90 -12.11 -9.57
C ARG A 11 -8.61 -11.84 -10.33
N LEU A 12 -7.48 -11.95 -9.65
CA LEU A 12 -6.16 -11.91 -10.24
C LEU A 12 -5.29 -12.97 -9.56
N LEU A 13 -4.76 -13.90 -10.33
CA LEU A 13 -3.85 -14.95 -9.88
C LEU A 13 -2.73 -15.07 -10.90
N ALA A 14 -1.49 -14.86 -10.49
CA ALA A 14 -0.32 -14.96 -11.36
C ALA A 14 0.23 -16.39 -11.36
N SER A 15 0.69 -16.87 -12.51
CA SER A 15 1.54 -18.07 -12.57
C SER A 15 3.00 -17.68 -12.28
N ILE A 16 3.69 -18.52 -11.51
CA ILE A 16 5.11 -18.36 -11.17
C ILE A 16 6.01 -19.41 -11.85
N ASP A 17 5.44 -20.23 -12.73
CA ASP A 17 6.12 -21.42 -13.27
C ASP A 17 7.36 -21.04 -14.09
N LYS A 18 7.26 -19.99 -14.91
CA LYS A 18 8.39 -19.50 -15.71
C LYS A 18 9.54 -18.99 -14.83
N ALA A 19 9.23 -18.27 -13.76
CA ALA A 19 10.25 -17.75 -12.83
C ALA A 19 10.91 -18.91 -12.06
N ARG A 20 10.11 -19.89 -11.62
CA ARG A 20 10.64 -21.11 -10.99
C ARG A 20 11.60 -21.86 -11.91
N GLN A 21 11.26 -22.03 -13.18
CA GLN A 21 12.09 -22.73 -14.16
C GLN A 21 13.39 -22.01 -14.50
N LEU A 22 13.34 -20.68 -14.69
CA LEU A 22 14.49 -19.92 -15.17
C LEU A 22 15.47 -19.54 -14.06
N ILE A 23 14.96 -19.22 -12.87
CA ILE A 23 15.77 -18.64 -11.80
C ILE A 23 15.55 -19.32 -10.44
N GLY A 24 14.82 -20.44 -10.39
CA GLY A 24 14.54 -21.12 -9.12
C GLY A 24 13.69 -20.29 -8.17
N TYR A 25 12.89 -19.35 -8.68
CA TYR A 25 12.04 -18.52 -7.84
C TYR A 25 11.03 -19.38 -7.06
N GLU A 26 11.05 -19.22 -5.74
CA GLU A 26 10.06 -19.76 -4.82
C GLU A 26 9.76 -18.70 -3.74
N PRO A 27 8.49 -18.37 -3.47
CA PRO A 27 8.14 -17.48 -2.36
C PRO A 27 8.50 -18.14 -1.03
N VAL A 28 9.39 -17.53 -0.25
CA VAL A 28 9.84 -18.05 1.05
C VAL A 28 9.16 -17.41 2.24
N VAL A 29 8.38 -16.35 2.03
CA VAL A 29 7.63 -15.62 3.07
C VAL A 29 6.15 -15.81 2.79
N ASP A 30 5.39 -16.22 3.81
CA ASP A 30 3.95 -16.35 3.68
C ASP A 30 3.24 -14.99 3.72
N PHE A 31 1.95 -14.96 3.36
CA PHE A 31 1.20 -13.70 3.28
C PHE A 31 1.10 -13.01 4.65
N GLU A 32 0.81 -13.75 5.72
CA GLU A 32 0.54 -13.18 7.04
C GLU A 32 1.83 -12.64 7.67
N GLU A 33 2.91 -13.42 7.59
CA GLU A 33 4.26 -13.05 8.00
C GLU A 33 4.73 -11.81 7.25
N GLY A 34 4.58 -11.80 5.93
CA GLY A 34 4.95 -10.65 5.10
C GLY A 34 4.11 -9.41 5.42
N PHE A 35 2.81 -9.59 5.67
CA PHE A 35 1.91 -8.50 6.02
C PHE A 35 2.26 -7.92 7.39
N GLN A 36 2.59 -8.75 8.37
CA GLN A 36 2.92 -8.25 9.70
C GLN A 36 4.27 -7.52 9.74
N ARG A 37 5.29 -8.03 9.04
CA ARG A 37 6.56 -7.31 8.82
C ARG A 37 6.35 -5.98 8.12
N ASN A 38 5.41 -5.91 7.18
CA ASN A 38 5.06 -4.66 6.52
C ASN A 38 4.46 -3.66 7.53
N ILE A 39 3.52 -4.08 8.38
CA ILE A 39 2.94 -3.24 9.44
C ILE A 39 4.02 -2.71 10.39
N GLU A 40 4.95 -3.57 10.80
CA GLU A 40 6.07 -3.19 11.67
C GLU A 40 6.93 -2.09 11.00
N TRP A 41 7.30 -2.28 9.73
CA TRP A 41 8.04 -1.28 8.98
C TRP A 41 7.31 0.06 8.88
N PHE A 42 5.98 0.05 8.68
CA PHE A 42 5.15 1.25 8.67
C PHE A 42 5.17 1.98 10.01
N ARG A 43 5.09 1.25 11.12
CA ARG A 43 5.15 1.81 12.49
C ARG A 43 6.51 2.44 12.75
N ASP A 44 7.59 1.74 12.40
CA ASP A 44 8.96 2.19 12.65
C ASP A 44 9.36 3.42 11.80
N ASN A 45 8.66 3.66 10.70
CA ASN A 45 8.98 4.74 9.76
C ASN A 45 7.86 5.77 9.62
N TRP A 46 6.90 5.82 10.55
CA TRP A 46 5.70 6.64 10.43
C TRP A 46 6.00 8.12 10.15
N GLU A 47 6.92 8.72 10.91
CA GLU A 47 7.30 10.14 10.73
C GLU A 47 7.88 10.43 9.34
N LYS A 48 8.69 9.50 8.80
CA LYS A 48 9.27 9.64 7.47
C LYS A 48 8.18 9.53 6.40
N ILE A 49 7.25 8.60 6.59
CA ILE A 49 6.12 8.39 5.67
C ILE A 49 5.25 9.65 5.64
N GLU A 50 4.89 10.22 6.79
CA GLU A 50 4.11 11.47 6.84
C GLU A 50 4.84 12.63 6.16
N ALA A 51 6.16 12.73 6.31
CA ALA A 51 6.95 13.79 5.68
C ALA A 51 7.00 13.71 4.14
N VAL A 52 6.94 12.51 3.57
CA VAL A 52 7.12 12.29 2.11
C VAL A 52 5.85 11.87 1.39
N ALA A 53 4.80 11.51 2.11
CA ALA A 53 3.53 11.10 1.52
C ALA A 53 2.81 12.31 0.91
N ASP A 54 2.88 12.45 -0.40
CA ASP A 54 2.25 13.53 -1.14
C ASP A 54 0.81 13.16 -1.52
N PHE A 55 -0.15 13.66 -0.74
CA PHE A 55 -1.59 13.53 -1.00
C PHE A 55 -2.24 14.90 -1.20
N PRO A 56 -1.94 15.60 -2.32
CA PRO A 56 -2.53 16.90 -2.54
C PRO A 56 -4.04 16.74 -2.80
N PRO A 57 -4.84 17.76 -2.49
CA PRO A 57 -6.28 17.73 -2.67
C PRO A 57 -6.67 17.28 -4.09
N GLY A 58 -7.50 16.23 -4.17
CA GLY A 58 -8.02 15.70 -5.44
C GLY A 58 -7.14 14.69 -6.17
N MET A 59 -5.90 14.43 -5.73
CA MET A 59 -4.95 13.59 -6.48
C MET A 59 -5.13 12.08 -6.27
N SER A 60 -5.70 11.65 -5.14
CA SER A 60 -5.98 10.23 -4.88
C SER A 60 -7.47 9.97 -4.66
N SER A 61 -7.99 8.90 -5.26
CA SER A 61 -9.35 8.42 -4.96
C SER A 61 -9.51 7.99 -3.50
N ALA A 62 -8.40 7.74 -2.80
CA ALA A 62 -8.37 7.36 -1.39
C ALA A 62 -8.60 8.53 -0.43
N VAL A 63 -8.34 9.78 -0.84
CA VAL A 63 -8.54 10.98 0.01
C VAL A 63 -9.85 11.73 -0.30
N ARG A 64 -10.68 11.19 -1.20
CA ARG A 64 -11.99 11.77 -1.50
C ARG A 64 -12.89 11.70 -0.27
N GLY A 65 -13.32 12.85 0.24
CA GLY A 65 -14.19 12.95 1.42
C GLY A 65 -13.47 13.02 2.76
N VAL A 66 -12.12 12.97 2.79
CA VAL A 66 -11.34 13.23 4.00
C VAL A 66 -11.08 14.73 4.09
N LYS A 67 -11.65 15.40 5.10
CA LYS A 67 -11.39 16.82 5.39
C LYS A 67 -9.97 16.90 5.96
N GLY A 68 -9.06 17.52 5.21
CA GLY A 68 -7.65 17.85 5.54
C GLY A 68 -7.02 17.15 6.75
N ILE A 69 -6.19 16.14 6.50
CA ILE A 69 -5.22 15.64 7.50
C ILE A 69 -3.93 16.48 7.54
N CYS A 70 -3.77 17.42 6.61
CA CYS A 70 -2.69 18.40 6.62
C CYS A 70 -3.05 19.62 7.51
N ASN A 71 -3.11 19.41 8.82
CA ASN A 71 -2.60 20.45 9.73
C ASN A 71 -1.09 20.22 9.82
N ALA A 72 -0.36 20.73 8.82
CA ALA A 72 1.06 21.00 9.00
C ALA A 72 1.20 21.82 10.27
N GLY A 73 2.03 21.35 11.19
CA GLY A 73 2.22 21.99 12.49
C GLY A 73 2.39 23.50 12.36
N VAL A 74 1.39 24.24 12.86
CA VAL A 74 1.60 25.61 13.32
C VAL A 74 2.45 25.45 14.59
N ARG A 75 3.76 25.52 14.42
CA ARG A 75 4.65 25.95 15.49
C ARG A 75 4.39 27.45 15.69
N SER A 76 3.71 27.78 16.80
CA SER A 76 3.86 29.05 17.50
C SER A 76 4.52 28.76 18.85
#